data_AF-A0A7L2C6U4-F1
#
_entry.id   AF-A0A7L2C6U4-F1
#
_cell.length_a   1.000
_cell.length_b   1.000
_cell.length_c   1.000
_cell.angle_alpha   90.00
_cell.angle_beta   90.00
_cell.angle_gamma   90.00
#
_symmetry.space_group_name_H-M   'P 1'
#
loop_
_entity.id
_entity.type
_entity.pdbx_description
1 polymer ?
#
loop_
_entity_poly.entity_id
_entity_poly.type
_entity_poly.pdbx_seq_one_letter_code
_entity_poly.pdbx_strand_id
1 'polypeptide(L)'
;VIWRIGTEILRHHSQSSVKEFNGFMEQMKTLGVKRYLKVCLEHVFHLLCNGQVEEAYQNLSLAESWRFGEQTAIQDKEMKLIQAYRGLLDYYSWSKQKNILLEHGEDGFSDLAVEQEMHGYFRKAAVNLKEIIKIPGVWDIFVKSYVDLLEFYGDHNEAHQVLNEYAYNSKFPANPNAHVYLCQFLKRQGESKKSLISALKILHDIVPSHELMIDFNTMLQKSSK
;
A
#
# COMPACT_ATOMS: atom_id res chain seq x y z
N VAL A 1 -14.11 -12.19 17.92
CA VAL A 1 -14.47 -11.31 19.05
C VAL A 1 -13.44 -11.49 20.14
N ILE A 2 -13.18 -12.71 20.61
CA ILE A 2 -12.16 -13.02 21.62
C ILE A 2 -10.77 -12.45 21.27
N TRP A 3 -10.20 -12.75 20.10
CA TRP A 3 -8.86 -12.23 19.77
C TRP A 3 -8.82 -10.70 19.70
N ARG A 4 -9.84 -10.05 19.13
CA ARG A 4 -9.91 -8.58 19.04
C ARG A 4 -9.98 -7.89 20.40
N ILE A 5 -10.75 -8.46 21.33
CA ILE A 5 -10.85 -7.93 22.69
C ILE A 5 -9.54 -8.19 23.43
N GLY A 6 -8.95 -9.38 23.29
CA GLY A 6 -7.68 -9.70 23.91
C GLY A 6 -6.52 -8.86 23.39
N THR A 7 -6.45 -8.60 22.08
CA THR A 7 -5.43 -7.69 21.51
C THR A 7 -5.58 -6.27 22.03
N GLU A 8 -6.82 -5.78 22.16
CA GLU A 8 -7.08 -4.45 22.72
C GLU A 8 -6.67 -4.36 24.20
N ILE A 9 -7.04 -5.35 25.01
CA ILE A 9 -6.65 -5.40 26.42
C ILE A 9 -5.13 -5.41 26.56
N LEU A 10 -4.44 -6.28 25.82
CA LEU A 10 -2.98 -6.40 25.89
C LEU A 10 -2.28 -5.13 25.39
N ARG A 11 -2.80 -4.44 24.37
CA ARG A 11 -2.24 -3.16 23.90
C ARG A 11 -2.32 -2.05 24.96
N HIS A 12 -3.36 -2.06 25.79
CA HIS A 12 -3.59 -1.02 26.79
C HIS A 12 -3.18 -1.40 28.21
N HIS A 13 -2.71 -2.63 28.43
CA HIS A 13 -2.26 -3.07 29.73
C HIS A 13 -0.81 -2.62 29.97
N SER A 14 -0.59 -1.81 31.01
CA SER A 14 0.70 -1.18 31.33
C SER A 14 1.86 -2.16 31.58
N GLN A 15 1.55 -3.44 31.85
CA GLN A 15 2.55 -4.49 32.06
C GLN A 15 2.64 -5.50 30.91
N SER A 16 1.85 -5.36 29.84
CA SER A 16 1.89 -6.31 28.73
C SER A 16 3.22 -6.20 27.99
N SER A 17 3.94 -7.29 27.91
CA SER A 17 5.14 -7.44 27.10
C SER A 17 4.82 -7.85 25.66
N VAL A 18 5.73 -7.55 24.74
CA VAL A 18 5.68 -8.03 23.34
C VAL A 18 5.60 -9.57 23.31
N LYS A 19 6.27 -10.25 24.24
CA LYS A 19 6.26 -11.71 24.35
C LYS A 19 4.88 -12.27 24.70
N GLU A 20 4.17 -11.63 25.64
CA GLU A 20 2.81 -12.03 26.01
C GLU A 20 1.82 -11.78 24.88
N PHE A 21 1.94 -10.65 24.18
CA PHE A 21 1.14 -10.38 22.99
C PHE A 21 1.34 -11.44 21.90
N ASN A 22 2.60 -11.74 21.56
CA ASN A 22 2.92 -12.74 20.55
C ASN A 22 2.42 -14.13 20.97
N GLY A 23 2.59 -14.51 22.23
CA GLY A 23 2.06 -15.77 22.78
C GLY A 23 0.54 -15.87 22.66
N PHE A 24 -0.18 -14.79 22.98
CA PHE A 24 -1.63 -14.72 22.79
C PHE A 24 -2.02 -14.87 21.32
N MET A 25 -1.32 -14.19 20.41
CA MET A 25 -1.62 -14.26 18.97
C MET A 25 -1.39 -15.66 18.40
N GLU A 26 -0.32 -16.35 18.79
CA GLU A 26 -0.09 -17.74 18.36
C GLU A 26 -1.20 -18.68 18.85
N GLN A 27 -1.70 -18.50 20.07
CA GLN A 27 -2.86 -19.25 20.55
C GLN A 27 -4.13 -18.91 19.75
N MET A 28 -4.34 -17.64 19.41
CA MET A 28 -5.52 -17.23 18.64
C MET A 28 -5.49 -17.76 17.20
N LYS A 29 -4.31 -17.89 16.60
CA LYS A 29 -4.14 -18.50 15.26
C LYS A 29 -4.55 -19.98 15.25
N THR A 30 -4.20 -20.73 16.29
CA THR A 30 -4.55 -22.16 16.39
C THR A 30 -6.02 -22.39 16.70
N LEU A 31 -6.60 -21.61 17.62
CA LEU A 31 -8.01 -21.71 17.99
C LEU A 31 -8.97 -21.16 16.91
N GLY A 32 -8.49 -20.20 16.11
CA GLY A 32 -9.28 -19.41 15.18
C GLY A 32 -9.13 -19.81 13.72
N VAL A 33 -9.15 -21.10 13.36
CA VAL A 33 -8.88 -21.59 11.98
C VAL A 33 -9.63 -20.81 10.89
N LYS A 34 -10.92 -20.51 11.10
CA LYS A 34 -11.75 -19.75 10.13
C LYS A 34 -11.37 -18.27 9.99
N ARG A 35 -10.61 -17.71 10.92
CA ARG A 35 -10.23 -16.29 11.01
C ARG A 35 -8.71 -16.11 11.06
N TYR A 36 -7.96 -17.17 10.76
CA TYR A 36 -6.51 -17.23 10.82
C TYR A 36 -5.84 -16.05 10.11
N LEU A 37 -6.23 -15.75 8.86
CA LEU A 37 -5.65 -14.65 8.08
C LEU A 37 -5.85 -13.27 8.76
N LYS A 38 -7.01 -13.02 9.37
CA LYS A 38 -7.25 -11.77 10.13
C LYS A 38 -6.40 -11.69 11.38
N VAL A 39 -6.27 -12.80 12.10
CA VAL A 39 -5.41 -12.86 13.29
C VAL A 39 -3.96 -12.64 12.88
N CYS A 40 -3.50 -13.22 11.78
CA CYS A 40 -2.16 -12.96 11.23
C CYS A 40 -1.96 -11.49 10.88
N LEU A 41 -2.92 -10.83 10.22
CA LEU A 41 -2.84 -9.40 9.93
C LEU A 41 -2.72 -8.55 11.20
N GLU A 42 -3.55 -8.81 12.22
CA GLU A 42 -3.48 -8.10 13.50
C GLU A 42 -2.12 -8.31 14.20
N HIS A 43 -1.54 -9.50 14.10
CA HIS A 43 -0.21 -9.81 14.65
C HIS A 43 0.89 -9.07 13.90
N VAL A 44 0.83 -9.09 12.57
CA VAL A 44 1.77 -8.37 11.70
C VAL A 44 1.78 -6.87 12.02
N PHE A 45 0.62 -6.24 12.19
CA PHE A 45 0.59 -4.83 12.58
C PHE A 45 1.22 -4.57 13.94
N HIS A 46 1.00 -5.45 14.91
CA HIS A 46 1.67 -5.33 16.21
C HIS A 46 3.19 -5.42 16.06
N LEU A 47 3.70 -6.40 15.32
CA LEU A 47 5.14 -6.56 15.06
C LEU A 47 5.72 -5.30 14.39
N LEU A 48 5.04 -4.77 13.37
CA LEU A 48 5.46 -3.54 12.68
C LEU A 48 5.47 -2.32 13.61
N CYS A 49 4.47 -2.15 14.47
CA CYS A 49 4.45 -1.08 15.48
C CYS A 49 5.61 -1.17 16.48
N ASN A 50 6.18 -2.35 16.69
CA ASN A 50 7.34 -2.58 17.56
C ASN A 50 8.68 -2.65 16.79
N GLY A 51 8.69 -2.31 15.49
CA GLY A 51 9.90 -2.33 14.67
C GLY A 51 10.38 -3.73 14.24
N GLN A 52 9.59 -4.78 14.50
CA GLN A 52 9.91 -6.18 14.18
C GLN A 52 9.51 -6.53 12.73
N VAL A 53 10.22 -5.92 11.77
CA VAL A 53 9.87 -6.02 10.34
C VAL A 53 10.11 -7.43 9.77
N GLU A 54 11.19 -8.09 10.18
CA GLU A 54 11.54 -9.43 9.69
C GLU A 54 10.53 -10.48 10.18
N GLU A 55 10.16 -10.41 11.46
CA GLU A 55 9.16 -11.29 12.05
C GLU A 55 7.77 -11.06 11.42
N ALA A 56 7.44 -9.81 11.10
CA ALA A 56 6.23 -9.46 10.36
C ALA A 56 6.24 -10.10 8.95
N TYR A 57 7.36 -10.02 8.22
CA TYR A 57 7.52 -10.64 6.91
C TYR A 57 7.37 -12.16 6.95
N GLN A 58 8.00 -12.81 7.93
CA GLN A 58 7.89 -14.25 8.14
C GLN A 58 6.45 -14.65 8.45
N ASN A 59 5.75 -13.89 9.30
CA ASN A 59 4.34 -14.13 9.63
C ASN A 59 3.43 -14.03 8.40
N LEU A 60 3.65 -13.06 7.52
CA LEU A 60 2.90 -12.93 6.26
C LEU A 60 3.19 -14.11 5.31
N SER A 61 4.44 -14.53 5.22
CA SER A 61 4.86 -15.66 4.37
C SER A 61 4.24 -16.99 4.84
N LEU A 62 4.19 -17.21 6.15
CA LEU A 62 3.51 -18.37 6.75
C LEU A 62 1.98 -18.28 6.59
N ALA A 63 1.42 -17.08 6.62
CA ALA A 63 -0.02 -16.89 6.41
C ALA A 63 -0.42 -17.21 4.95
N GLU A 64 0.41 -16.87 3.98
CA GLU A 64 0.17 -17.12 2.56
C GLU A 64 0.17 -18.61 2.20
N SER A 65 1.01 -19.41 2.86
CA SER A 65 1.11 -20.86 2.64
C SER A 65 0.02 -21.66 3.35
N TRP A 66 -0.85 -21.01 4.13
CA TRP A 66 -1.95 -21.67 4.83
C TRP A 66 -3.02 -22.19 3.85
N ARG A 67 -3.41 -23.47 3.98
CA ARG A 67 -4.29 -24.21 3.05
C ARG A 67 -5.37 -25.04 3.76
N PHE A 68 -5.96 -24.53 4.85
CA PHE A 68 -7.03 -25.26 5.56
C PHE A 68 -8.44 -24.77 5.19
N GLY A 69 -9.31 -25.71 4.77
CA GLY A 69 -10.75 -25.53 4.54
C GLY A 69 -11.16 -25.23 3.10
N GLU A 70 -12.47 -25.23 2.83
CA GLU A 70 -13.03 -24.76 1.55
C GLU A 70 -12.71 -23.28 1.37
N GLN A 71 -12.14 -22.94 0.21
CA GLN A 71 -11.72 -21.59 -0.12
C GLN A 71 -12.95 -20.73 -0.47
N THR A 72 -13.36 -19.89 0.47
CA THR A 72 -14.48 -18.95 0.29
C THR A 72 -13.98 -17.65 -0.36
N ALA A 73 -14.85 -16.96 -1.11
CA ALA A 73 -14.52 -15.67 -1.74
C ALA A 73 -14.02 -14.59 -0.74
N ILE A 74 -14.42 -14.68 0.54
CA ILE A 74 -13.95 -13.80 1.61
C ILE A 74 -12.49 -14.12 1.98
N GLN A 75 -12.14 -15.40 2.06
CA GLN A 75 -10.76 -15.83 2.31
C GLN A 75 -9.85 -15.45 1.15
N ASP A 76 -10.35 -15.42 -0.09
CA ASP A 76 -9.58 -14.95 -1.24
C ASP A 76 -9.20 -13.47 -1.11
N LYS A 77 -10.13 -12.62 -0.67
CA LYS A 77 -9.83 -11.20 -0.41
C LYS A 77 -8.85 -11.01 0.74
N GLU A 78 -8.99 -11.78 1.81
CA GLU A 78 -8.06 -11.76 2.95
C GLU A 78 -6.67 -12.25 2.57
N MET A 79 -6.58 -13.28 1.71
CA MET A 79 -5.33 -13.78 1.16
C MET A 79 -4.64 -12.72 0.29
N LYS A 80 -5.39 -12.06 -0.59
CA LYS A 80 -4.87 -10.94 -1.41
C LYS A 80 -4.36 -9.80 -0.54
N LEU A 81 -4.97 -9.57 0.62
CA LEU A 81 -4.51 -8.57 1.59
C LEU A 81 -3.20 -8.98 2.29
N ILE A 82 -3.05 -10.26 2.67
CA ILE A 82 -1.77 -10.81 3.18
C ILE A 82 -0.66 -10.59 2.14
N GLN A 83 -0.92 -10.95 0.89
CA GLN A 83 0.01 -10.76 -0.23
C GLN A 83 0.35 -9.29 -0.43
N ALA A 84 -0.63 -8.39 -0.39
CA ALA A 84 -0.44 -6.95 -0.53
C ALA A 84 0.47 -6.37 0.57
N TYR A 85 0.24 -6.72 1.83
CA TYR A 85 1.11 -6.27 2.93
C TYR A 85 2.52 -6.84 2.83
N ARG A 86 2.67 -8.07 2.34
CA ARG A 86 3.99 -8.64 2.07
C ARG A 86 4.69 -7.87 0.95
N GLY A 87 3.97 -7.57 -0.13
CA GLY A 87 4.45 -6.71 -1.21
C GLY A 87 4.80 -5.29 -0.75
N LEU A 88 4.12 -4.76 0.27
CA LEU A 88 4.47 -3.48 0.87
C LEU A 88 5.79 -3.54 1.65
N LEU A 89 6.08 -4.66 2.32
CA LEU A 89 7.38 -4.88 2.95
C LEU A 89 8.48 -5.09 1.90
N ASP A 90 8.19 -5.79 0.79
CA ASP A 90 9.11 -5.87 -0.35
C ASP A 90 9.37 -4.46 -0.93
N TYR A 91 8.34 -3.60 -1.06
CA TYR A 91 8.49 -2.20 -1.46
C TYR A 91 9.34 -1.39 -0.48
N TYR A 92 9.17 -1.60 0.82
CA TYR A 92 10.00 -0.96 1.84
C TYR A 92 11.48 -1.36 1.70
N SER A 93 11.77 -2.64 1.47
CA SER A 93 13.13 -3.11 1.19
C SER A 93 13.68 -2.54 -0.11
N TRP A 94 12.88 -2.49 -1.18
CA TRP A 94 13.24 -1.80 -2.43
C TRP A 94 13.60 -0.33 -2.19
N SER A 95 12.79 0.39 -1.42
CA SER A 95 13.02 1.82 -1.14
C SER A 95 14.31 2.05 -0.37
N LYS A 96 14.69 1.15 0.55
CA LYS A 96 16.00 1.19 1.21
C LYS A 96 17.14 1.05 0.20
N GLN A 97 17.06 0.07 -0.69
CA GLN A 97 18.11 -0.16 -1.69
C GLN A 97 18.21 1.02 -2.67
N LYS A 98 17.07 1.59 -3.09
CA LYS A 98 17.02 2.82 -3.89
C LYS A 98 17.75 3.98 -3.20
N ASN A 99 17.56 4.19 -1.90
CA ASN A 99 18.24 5.25 -1.18
C ASN A 99 19.76 5.02 -1.09
N ILE A 100 20.18 3.78 -0.83
CA ILE A 100 21.62 3.42 -0.81
C ILE A 100 22.26 3.72 -2.17
N LEU A 101 21.60 3.33 -3.27
CA LEU A 101 22.08 3.60 -4.63
C LEU A 101 22.20 5.10 -4.93
N LEU A 102 21.24 5.91 -4.47
CA LEU A 102 21.27 7.36 -4.66
C LEU A 102 22.34 8.07 -3.82
N GLU A 103 22.71 7.51 -2.67
CA GLU A 103 23.72 8.08 -1.76
C GLU A 103 25.17 7.75 -2.17
N HIS A 104 25.41 6.60 -2.82
CA HIS A 104 26.76 6.05 -3.06
C HIS A 104 27.24 6.14 -4.52
N GLY A 105 26.67 7.02 -5.33
CA GLY A 105 26.74 7.04 -6.81
C GLY A 105 28.11 7.19 -7.52
N GLU A 106 29.20 6.59 -7.04
CA GLU A 106 30.51 6.58 -7.71
C GLU A 106 31.31 5.25 -7.62
N ASP A 107 30.86 4.20 -6.91
CA ASP A 107 31.66 2.95 -6.74
C ASP A 107 31.04 1.74 -7.48
N GLY A 108 31.34 1.65 -8.78
CA GLY A 108 30.63 0.81 -9.77
C GLY A 108 30.61 -0.71 -9.59
N PHE A 109 31.28 -1.29 -8.57
CA PHE A 109 31.15 -2.72 -8.25
C PHE A 109 30.15 -3.00 -7.11
N SER A 110 29.98 -2.07 -6.17
CA SER A 110 28.96 -2.16 -5.12
C SER A 110 27.56 -1.96 -5.69
N ASP A 111 27.45 -1.09 -6.71
CA ASP A 111 26.18 -0.69 -7.31
C ASP A 111 25.45 -1.84 -8.01
N LEU A 112 26.17 -2.75 -8.68
CA LEU A 112 25.54 -3.86 -9.42
C LEU A 112 24.81 -4.87 -8.51
N ALA A 113 25.37 -5.16 -7.33
CA ALA A 113 24.73 -6.07 -6.38
C ALA A 113 23.49 -5.43 -5.75
N VAL A 114 23.58 -4.14 -5.38
CA VAL A 114 22.47 -3.35 -4.84
C VAL A 114 21.34 -3.22 -5.87
N GLU A 115 21.67 -2.94 -7.13
CA GLU A 115 20.70 -2.88 -8.23
C GLU A 115 19.99 -4.21 -8.45
N GLN A 116 20.72 -5.33 -8.45
CA GLN A 116 20.12 -6.66 -8.60
C GLN A 116 19.16 -7.00 -7.45
N GLU A 117 19.56 -6.70 -6.20
CA GLU A 117 18.72 -6.91 -5.03
C GLU A 117 17.47 -6.01 -5.08
N MET A 118 17.65 -4.73 -5.42
CA MET A 118 16.57 -3.77 -5.63
C MET A 118 15.58 -4.30 -6.68
N HIS A 119 16.06 -4.75 -7.83
CA HIS A 119 15.20 -5.36 -8.87
C HIS A 119 14.45 -6.60 -8.37
N GLY A 120 15.07 -7.41 -7.51
CA GLY A 120 14.43 -8.55 -6.87
C GLY A 120 13.23 -8.15 -6.02
N TYR A 121 13.38 -7.14 -5.17
CA TYR A 121 12.29 -6.60 -4.35
C TYR A 121 11.21 -5.93 -5.20
N PHE A 122 11.59 -5.18 -6.24
CA PHE A 122 10.65 -4.59 -7.19
C PHE A 122 9.70 -5.64 -7.76
N ARG A 123 10.23 -6.76 -8.28
CA ARG A 123 9.40 -7.81 -8.88
C ARG A 123 8.40 -8.40 -7.88
N LYS A 124 8.84 -8.68 -6.66
CA LYS A 124 7.99 -9.23 -5.59
C LYS A 124 6.89 -8.24 -5.18
N ALA A 125 7.26 -6.97 -4.97
CA ALA A 125 6.33 -5.92 -4.61
C ALA A 125 5.30 -5.67 -5.72
N ALA A 126 5.76 -5.47 -6.96
CA ALA A 126 4.93 -5.14 -8.11
C ALA A 126 3.83 -6.19 -8.34
N VAL A 127 4.16 -7.48 -8.30
CA VAL A 127 3.18 -8.56 -8.49
C VAL A 127 2.07 -8.49 -7.44
N ASN A 128 2.42 -8.36 -6.17
CA ASN A 128 1.45 -8.37 -5.08
C ASN A 128 0.60 -7.09 -5.04
N LEU A 129 1.23 -5.92 -5.25
CA LEU A 129 0.53 -4.63 -5.25
C LEU A 129 -0.42 -4.51 -6.44
N LYS A 130 -0.01 -4.95 -7.64
CA LYS A 130 -0.85 -4.96 -8.84
C LYS A 130 -2.12 -5.78 -8.67
N GLU A 131 -2.08 -6.85 -7.87
CA GLU A 131 -3.22 -7.73 -7.67
C GLU A 131 -4.28 -7.14 -6.72
N ILE A 132 -3.87 -6.52 -5.62
CA ILE A 132 -4.83 -5.95 -4.65
C ILE A 132 -5.56 -4.72 -5.21
N ILE A 133 -4.87 -3.87 -5.99
CA ILE A 133 -5.45 -2.64 -6.52
C ILE A 133 -6.51 -2.88 -7.61
N LYS A 134 -6.59 -4.09 -8.17
CA LYS A 134 -7.66 -4.50 -9.10
C LYS A 134 -8.99 -4.79 -8.38
N ILE A 135 -8.94 -5.07 -7.08
CA ILE A 135 -10.11 -5.40 -6.27
C ILE A 135 -10.76 -4.09 -5.81
N PRO A 136 -12.09 -3.91 -5.92
CA PRO A 136 -12.74 -2.72 -5.38
C PRO A 136 -12.47 -2.50 -3.89
N GLY A 137 -11.95 -1.32 -3.56
CA GLY A 137 -11.60 -0.90 -2.20
C GLY A 137 -10.84 0.42 -2.16
N VAL A 138 -10.59 0.91 -0.95
CA VAL A 138 -9.70 2.06 -0.71
C VAL A 138 -8.31 1.52 -0.40
N TRP A 139 -7.37 1.72 -1.32
CA TRP A 139 -6.05 1.10 -1.36
C TRP A 139 -4.92 2.11 -1.45
N ASP A 140 -5.09 3.30 -0.87
CA ASP A 140 -4.19 4.45 -1.02
C ASP A 140 -2.71 4.09 -0.84
N ILE A 141 -2.37 3.36 0.21
CA ILE A 141 -0.99 2.95 0.49
C ILE A 141 -0.42 2.05 -0.63
N PHE A 142 -1.20 1.08 -1.11
CA PHE A 142 -0.77 0.14 -2.14
C PHE A 142 -0.68 0.80 -3.51
N VAL A 143 -1.63 1.68 -3.85
CA VAL A 143 -1.63 2.44 -5.10
C VAL A 143 -0.41 3.35 -5.17
N LYS A 144 -0.14 4.12 -4.11
CA LYS A 144 1.04 5.00 -4.07
C LYS A 144 2.35 4.24 -4.21
N SER A 145 2.50 3.13 -3.47
CA SER A 145 3.70 2.30 -3.57
C SER A 145 3.87 1.71 -4.97
N TYR A 146 2.80 1.23 -5.60
CA TYR A 146 2.87 0.67 -6.95
C TYR A 146 3.22 1.72 -8.00
N VAL A 147 2.61 2.90 -7.92
CA VAL A 147 2.88 4.02 -8.82
C VAL A 147 4.33 4.50 -8.69
N ASP A 148 4.89 4.59 -7.48
CA ASP A 148 6.29 4.97 -7.28
C ASP A 148 7.26 3.95 -7.92
N LEU A 149 6.95 2.65 -7.81
CA LEU A 149 7.72 1.61 -8.52
C LEU A 149 7.66 1.80 -10.04
N LEU A 150 6.48 2.07 -10.60
CA LEU A 150 6.30 2.27 -12.04
C LEU A 150 7.01 3.54 -12.53
N GLU A 151 6.84 4.67 -11.83
CA GLU A 151 7.50 5.94 -12.16
C GLU A 151 9.03 5.78 -12.12
N PHE A 152 9.59 5.07 -11.12
CA PHE A 152 11.03 4.84 -11.03
C PHE A 152 11.59 4.04 -12.22
N TYR A 153 10.86 3.03 -12.70
CA TYR A 153 11.27 2.24 -13.87
C TYR A 153 10.78 2.82 -15.21
N GLY A 154 10.21 4.02 -15.21
CA GLY A 154 9.82 4.74 -16.41
C GLY A 154 8.48 4.32 -17.03
N ASP A 155 7.70 3.45 -16.39
CA ASP A 155 6.39 3.02 -16.87
C ASP A 155 5.26 3.98 -16.48
N HIS A 156 5.36 5.20 -17.02
CA HIS A 156 4.40 6.28 -16.78
C HIS A 156 3.01 5.97 -17.35
N ASN A 157 2.93 5.13 -18.39
CA ASN A 157 1.67 4.75 -19.01
C ASN A 157 0.85 3.85 -18.08
N GLU A 158 1.47 2.82 -17.49
CA GLU A 158 0.80 1.98 -16.51
C GLU A 158 0.47 2.79 -15.24
N ALA A 159 1.37 3.68 -14.79
CA ALA A 159 1.11 4.55 -13.64
C ALA A 159 -0.12 5.45 -13.85
N HIS A 160 -0.22 6.08 -15.02
CA HIS A 160 -1.39 6.87 -15.39
C HIS A 160 -2.66 6.02 -15.43
N GLN A 161 -2.62 4.83 -16.03
CA GLN A 161 -3.77 3.93 -16.10
C GLN A 161 -4.26 3.53 -14.70
N VAL A 162 -3.34 3.15 -13.81
CA VAL A 162 -3.65 2.77 -12.42
C VAL A 162 -4.35 3.92 -11.69
N LEU A 163 -3.80 5.14 -11.77
CA LEU A 163 -4.37 6.31 -11.12
C LEU A 163 -5.73 6.71 -11.71
N ASN A 164 -5.88 6.59 -13.03
CA ASN A 164 -7.13 6.88 -13.72
C ASN A 164 -8.24 5.91 -13.30
N GLU A 165 -7.96 4.60 -13.32
CA GLU A 165 -8.89 3.57 -12.85
C GLU A 165 -9.24 3.78 -11.37
N TYR A 166 -8.24 4.05 -10.52
CA TYR A 166 -8.48 4.25 -9.10
C TYR A 166 -9.34 5.49 -8.79
N ALA A 167 -9.26 6.53 -9.63
CA ALA A 167 -10.05 7.76 -9.47
C ALA A 167 -11.45 7.69 -10.09
N TYR A 168 -11.63 6.94 -11.20
CA TYR A 168 -12.85 7.03 -12.01
C TYR A 168 -13.63 5.73 -12.17
N ASN A 169 -13.09 4.59 -11.74
CA ASN A 169 -13.82 3.33 -11.83
C ASN A 169 -15.01 3.31 -10.88
N SER A 170 -16.23 3.32 -11.43
CA SER A 170 -17.48 3.38 -10.66
C SER A 170 -17.75 2.16 -9.77
N LYS A 171 -16.99 1.06 -9.94
CA LYS A 171 -17.05 -0.10 -9.04
C LYS A 171 -16.33 0.14 -7.72
N PHE A 172 -15.42 1.11 -7.67
CA PHE A 172 -14.61 1.41 -6.50
C PHE A 172 -15.37 2.38 -5.59
N PRO A 173 -15.18 2.28 -4.26
CA PRO A 173 -15.77 3.24 -3.35
C PRO A 173 -15.21 4.64 -3.62
N ALA A 174 -16.05 5.67 -3.42
CA ALA A 174 -15.62 7.06 -3.55
C ALA A 174 -14.42 7.36 -2.63
N ASN A 175 -13.36 7.92 -3.20
CA ASN A 175 -12.13 8.23 -2.49
C ASN A 175 -11.53 9.56 -2.99
N PRO A 176 -11.61 10.65 -2.22
CA PRO A 176 -11.01 11.93 -2.59
C PRO A 176 -9.52 11.85 -2.90
N ASN A 177 -8.79 11.00 -2.17
CA ASN A 177 -7.33 10.86 -2.33
C ASN A 177 -6.96 10.36 -3.73
N ALA A 178 -7.81 9.55 -4.37
CA ALA A 178 -7.55 9.05 -5.72
C ALA A 178 -7.43 10.20 -6.75
N HIS A 179 -8.31 11.20 -6.65
CA HIS A 179 -8.24 12.41 -7.50
C HIS A 179 -7.02 13.27 -7.18
N VAL A 180 -6.63 13.36 -5.91
CA VAL A 180 -5.40 14.05 -5.48
C VAL A 180 -4.17 13.40 -6.13
N TYR A 181 -4.05 12.08 -6.05
CA TYR A 181 -2.92 11.34 -6.62
C TYR A 181 -2.84 11.49 -8.14
N LEU A 182 -3.98 11.34 -8.84
CA LEU A 182 -4.04 11.58 -10.28
C LEU A 182 -3.65 13.01 -10.64
N CYS A 183 -4.17 14.01 -9.94
CA CYS A 183 -3.84 15.41 -10.20
C CYS A 183 -2.34 15.70 -10.00
N GLN A 184 -1.74 15.16 -8.92
CA GLN A 184 -0.32 15.33 -8.65
C GLN A 184 0.55 14.66 -9.73
N PHE A 185 0.16 13.47 -10.19
CA PHE A 185 0.83 12.78 -11.29
C PHE A 185 0.77 13.58 -12.59
N LEU A 186 -0.43 14.03 -13.00
CA LEU A 186 -0.61 14.86 -14.21
C LEU A 186 0.23 16.14 -14.15
N LYS A 187 0.35 16.78 -12.97
CA LYS A 187 1.22 17.95 -12.79
C LYS A 187 2.69 17.62 -13.03
N ARG A 188 3.19 16.48 -12.53
CA ARG A 188 4.57 16.04 -12.73
C ARG A 188 4.87 15.73 -14.21
N GLN A 189 3.90 15.15 -14.92
CA GLN A 189 4.04 14.82 -16.35
C GLN A 189 3.87 16.03 -17.29
N GLY A 190 3.57 17.23 -16.77
CA GLY A 190 3.40 18.42 -17.60
C GLY A 190 2.12 18.40 -18.45
N GLU A 191 1.10 17.67 -18.01
CA GLU A 191 -0.16 17.47 -18.74
C GLU A 191 -0.97 18.76 -18.91
N SER A 192 -1.90 18.72 -19.87
CA SER A 192 -2.68 19.90 -20.22
C SER A 192 -3.49 20.45 -19.03
N LYS A 193 -3.64 21.78 -18.96
CA LYS A 193 -4.50 22.46 -17.98
C LYS A 193 -5.93 21.91 -17.98
N LYS A 194 -6.44 21.50 -19.13
CA LYS A 194 -7.79 20.93 -19.27
C LYS A 194 -7.92 19.61 -18.50
N SER A 195 -6.93 18.73 -18.61
CA SER A 195 -6.88 17.45 -17.88
C SER A 195 -6.85 17.69 -16.36
N LEU A 196 -6.01 18.64 -15.91
CA LEU A 196 -5.91 19.02 -14.50
C LEU A 196 -7.21 19.60 -13.95
N ILE A 197 -7.85 20.53 -14.67
CA ILE A 197 -9.13 21.12 -14.30
C ILE A 197 -10.21 20.02 -14.16
N SER A 198 -10.22 19.02 -15.06
CA SER A 198 -11.20 17.93 -14.99
C SER A 198 -11.06 17.10 -13.71
N ALA A 199 -9.84 16.72 -13.34
CA ALA A 199 -9.60 15.97 -12.10
C ALA A 199 -9.94 16.81 -10.85
N LEU A 200 -9.59 18.10 -10.86
CA LEU A 200 -9.84 19.02 -9.75
C LEU A 200 -11.32 19.37 -9.57
N LYS A 201 -12.14 19.36 -10.63
CA LYS A 201 -13.60 19.57 -10.53
C LYS A 201 -14.26 18.51 -9.65
N ILE A 202 -13.93 17.24 -9.86
CA ILE A 202 -14.52 16.16 -9.06
C ILE A 202 -14.03 16.26 -7.61
N LEU A 203 -12.75 16.58 -7.40
CA LEU A 203 -12.23 16.82 -6.06
C LEU A 203 -12.92 18.00 -5.37
N HIS A 204 -13.19 19.09 -6.09
CA HIS A 204 -13.93 20.26 -5.59
C HIS A 204 -15.33 19.87 -5.11
N ASP A 205 -16.04 19.06 -5.88
CA ASP A 205 -17.42 18.66 -5.55
C ASP A 205 -17.47 17.76 -4.30
N ILE A 206 -16.42 16.97 -4.04
CA ILE A 206 -16.34 16.06 -2.89
C ILE A 206 -15.70 16.74 -1.66
N VAL A 207 -14.64 17.53 -1.87
CA VAL A 207 -13.83 18.17 -0.82
C VAL A 207 -13.46 19.60 -1.24
N PRO A 208 -14.39 20.57 -1.16
CA PRO A 208 -14.16 21.95 -1.60
C PRO A 208 -13.14 22.72 -0.74
N SER A 209 -12.77 22.18 0.42
CA SER A 209 -11.76 22.76 1.32
C SER A 209 -10.35 22.22 1.09
N HIS A 210 -10.12 21.35 0.10
CA HIS A 210 -8.80 20.77 -0.15
C HIS A 210 -7.79 21.84 -0.59
N GLU A 211 -6.53 21.73 -0.17
CA GLU A 211 -5.47 22.73 -0.48
C GLU A 211 -5.30 22.99 -1.99
N LEU A 212 -5.50 21.94 -2.81
CA LEU A 212 -5.46 22.02 -4.27
C LEU A 212 -6.55 22.93 -4.89
N MET A 213 -7.56 23.35 -4.13
CA MET A 213 -8.59 24.28 -4.61
C MET A 213 -8.04 25.68 -4.87
N ILE A 214 -6.95 26.06 -4.22
CA ILE A 214 -6.23 27.32 -4.50
C ILE A 214 -5.67 27.29 -5.93
N ASP A 215 -5.01 26.19 -6.29
CA ASP A 215 -4.48 25.97 -7.63
C ASP A 215 -5.61 25.91 -8.66
N PHE A 216 -6.70 25.22 -8.33
CA PHE A 216 -7.88 25.10 -9.19
C PHE A 216 -8.47 26.48 -9.54
N ASN A 217 -8.70 27.32 -8.53
CA ASN A 217 -9.22 28.67 -8.72
C ASN A 217 -8.28 29.53 -9.57
N THR A 218 -6.97 29.43 -9.33
CA THR A 218 -5.95 30.14 -10.13
C THR A 218 -5.96 29.69 -11.60
N MET A 219 -6.15 28.39 -11.85
CA MET A 219 -6.26 27.86 -13.21
C MET A 219 -7.53 28.35 -13.92
N LEU A 220 -8.66 28.39 -13.21
CA LEU A 220 -9.93 28.89 -13.77
C LEU A 220 -9.84 30.36 -14.16
N GLN A 221 -9.30 31.23 -13.31
CA GLN A 221 -9.13 32.66 -13.60
C GLN A 221 -8.23 32.94 -14.82
N LYS A 222 -7.20 32.09 -15.03
CA LYS A 222 -6.32 32.18 -16.20
C LYS A 222 -6.94 31.60 -17.48
N SER A 223 -8.03 30.84 -17.36
CA SER A 223 -8.77 30.26 -18.50
C SER A 223 -9.94 31.13 -18.97
N SER A 224 -10.41 32.05 -18.12
CA SER A 224 -11.44 33.05 -18.44
C SER A 224 -10.90 34.33 -19.08
N LYS A 225 -9.60 34.37 -19.39
CA LYS A 225 -8.92 35.41 -20.18
C LYS A 225 -8.44 34.78 -21.48
#